data_AF-A0A3M7TNL2-F1
#
_entry.id   AF-A0A3M7TNL2-F1
#
_cell.length_a   1.000
_cell.length_b   1.000
_cell.length_c   1.000
_cell.angle_alpha   90.00
_cell.angle_beta   90.00
_cell.angle_gamma   90.00
#
_symmetry.space_group_name_H-M   'P 1'
#
loop_
_entity.id
_entity.type
_entity.pdbx_description
1 polymer ?
#
loop_
_entity_poly.entity_id
_entity_poly.type
_entity_poly.pdbx_seq_one_letter_code
_entity_poly.pdbx_strand_id
1 'polypeptide(L)' 'MTDLSFFLIPILVILFIFLLNIITSIWAYRDALRNGNSKEYSLLVLIATLFFPILGLIVYLVIRRD' A
#
# COMPACT_ATOMS: atom_id res chain seq x y z
N MET A 1 26.28 -26.27 2.65
CA MET A 1 24.95 -26.47 3.26
C MET A 1 24.23 -25.14 3.18
N THR A 2 23.19 -25.01 2.36
CA THR A 2 22.34 -23.81 2.38
C THR A 2 21.28 -24.03 3.44
N ASP A 3 21.38 -23.31 4.55
CA ASP A 3 20.44 -23.42 5.66
C ASP A 3 19.05 -22.95 5.21
N LEU A 4 18.00 -23.62 5.68
CA LEU A 4 16.60 -23.25 5.42
C LEU A 4 16.33 -21.76 5.72
N SER A 5 17.00 -21.22 6.73
CA SER A 5 16.95 -19.81 7.13
C SER A 5 17.35 -18.85 6.02
N PHE A 6 18.27 -19.24 5.13
CA PHE A 6 18.71 -18.42 4.00
C PHE A 6 17.58 -18.09 3.03
N PHE A 7 16.61 -19.01 2.87
CA PHE A 7 15.43 -18.79 2.03
C PHE A 7 14.23 -18.25 2.80
N LEU A 8 14.06 -18.65 4.07
CA LEU A 8 12.89 -18.29 4.86
C LEU A 8 12.87 -16.80 5.23
N ILE A 9 14.02 -16.22 5.56
CA ILE A 9 14.11 -14.81 5.98
C ILE A 9 13.70 -13.85 4.84
N PRO A 10 14.25 -13.95 3.60
CA PRO A 10 13.81 -13.10 2.50
C PRO A 10 12.31 -13.22 2.18
N ILE A 11 11.75 -14.44 2.25
CA ILE A 11 10.32 -14.69 2.00
C ILE A 11 9.46 -13.95 3.03
N LEU A 12 9.81 -14.02 4.32
CA LEU A 12 9.10 -13.32 5.38
C LEU A 12 9.18 -11.79 5.21
N VAL A 13 10.32 -11.27 4.78
CA VAL A 13 10.50 -9.82 4.51
C VAL A 13 9.62 -9.37 3.34
N ILE A 14 9.60 -10.11 2.24
CA ILE A 14 8.74 -9.80 1.08
C ILE A 14 7.27 -9.85 1.49
N LEU A 15 6.86 -10.87 2.23
CA LEU A 15 5.50 -11.01 2.73
C LEU A 15 5.11 -9.85 3.64
N PHE A 16 6.00 -9.43 4.54
CA PHE A 16 5.78 -8.30 5.43
C PHE A 16 5.62 -6.99 4.66
N ILE A 17 6.49 -6.72 3.68
CA ILE A 17 6.40 -5.52 2.82
C ILE A 17 5.09 -5.54 2.00
N PHE A 18 4.69 -6.70 1.50
CA PHE A 18 3.43 -6.86 0.76
C PHE A 18 2.21 -6.57 1.64
N LEU A 19 2.19 -7.09 2.88
CA LEU A 19 1.13 -6.78 3.85
C LEU A 19 1.10 -5.28 4.17
N LEU A 20 2.25 -4.64 4.39
CA LEU A 20 2.32 -3.20 4.61
C LEU A 20 1.77 -2.41 3.43
N ASN A 21 2.06 -2.83 2.19
CA ASN A 21 1.50 -2.19 0.99
C ASN A 21 -0.03 -2.30 0.95
N ILE A 22 -0.60 -3.47 1.25
CA ILE A 22 -2.06 -3.65 1.30
C ILE A 22 -2.67 -2.75 2.37
N ILE A 23 -2.12 -2.76 3.60
CA ILE A 23 -2.64 -1.97 4.72
C ILE A 23 -2.61 -0.48 4.39
N THR A 24 -1.49 0.02 3.86
CA THR A 24 -1.34 1.44 3.48
C THR A 24 -2.28 1.83 2.33
N SER A 25 -2.47 0.94 1.35
CA SER A 25 -3.40 1.18 0.23
C SER A 25 -4.87 1.26 0.70
N ILE A 26 -5.29 0.34 1.59
CA ILE A 26 -6.61 0.38 2.22
C ILE A 26 -6.77 1.65 3.04
N TRP A 27 -5.73 2.03 3.78
CA TRP A 27 -5.77 3.23 4.60
C TRP A 27 -5.88 4.50 3.72
N ALA A 28 -5.18 4.58 2.58
CA ALA A 28 -5.33 5.66 1.60
C ALA A 28 -6.74 5.72 0.95
N TYR A 29 -7.35 4.57 0.65
CA TYR A 29 -8.74 4.50 0.20
C TYR A 29 -9.71 5.11 1.24
N ARG A 30 -9.53 4.72 2.51
CA ARG A 30 -10.38 5.22 3.61
C ARG A 30 -10.16 6.70 3.85
N ASP A 31 -8.93 7.18 3.69
CA ASP A 31 -8.59 8.59 3.79
C ASP A 31 -9.27 9.41 2.68
N ALA A 32 -9.18 8.95 1.43
CA ALA A 32 -9.86 9.58 0.29
C ALA A 32 -11.38 9.69 0.50
N LEU A 33 -12.02 8.65 1.04
CA LEU A 33 -13.45 8.69 1.39
C LEU A 33 -13.76 9.68 2.52
N ARG A 34 -12.92 9.74 3.56
CA ARG A 34 -13.10 10.68 4.68
C ARG A 34 -12.99 12.14 4.24
N ASN A 35 -12.18 12.39 3.22
CA ASN A 35 -12.01 13.71 2.61
C ASN A 35 -13.15 14.08 1.64
N GLY A 36 -14.24 13.31 1.60
CA GLY A 36 -15.43 13.62 0.81
C GLY A 36 -15.30 13.31 -0.69
N ASN A 37 -14.27 12.56 -1.10
CA ASN A 37 -14.13 12.14 -2.49
C ASN A 37 -15.16 11.05 -2.86
N SER A 38 -15.41 10.89 -4.16
CA SER A 38 -16.30 9.85 -4.64
C SER A 38 -15.73 8.44 -4.39
N LYS A 39 -16.60 7.43 -4.44
CA LYS A 39 -16.20 6.03 -4.28
C LYS A 39 -15.29 5.57 -5.42
N GLU A 40 -15.56 6.02 -6.63
CA GLU A 40 -14.79 5.71 -7.84
C GLU A 40 -13.38 6.30 -7.73
N TYR A 41 -13.27 7.57 -7.28
CA TYR A 41 -11.98 8.19 -7.03
C TYR A 41 -11.19 7.45 -5.95
N SER A 42 -11.84 7.13 -4.83
CA SER A 42 -11.20 6.41 -3.74
C SER A 42 -10.71 5.03 -4.21
N LEU A 43 -11.50 4.33 -5.04
CA LEU A 43 -11.11 3.06 -5.65
C LEU A 43 -9.90 3.21 -6.58
N LEU A 44 -9.82 4.28 -7.36
CA LEU A 44 -8.63 4.59 -8.17
C LEU A 44 -7.39 4.78 -7.28
N VAL A 45 -7.52 5.46 -6.14
CA VAL A 45 -6.42 5.61 -5.17
C VAL A 45 -5.99 4.25 -4.61
N LEU A 46 -6.93 3.37 -4.26
CA LEU A 46 -6.64 2.02 -3.80
C LEU A 46 -5.83 1.22 -4.83
N ILE A 47 -6.29 1.24 -6.08
CA ILE A 47 -5.63 0.48 -7.17
C ILE A 47 -4.26 1.08 -7.47
N ALA A 48 -4.15 2.41 -7.55
CA ALA A 48 -2.87 3.08 -7.77
C ALA A 48 -1.86 2.76 -6.66
N THR A 49 -2.30 2.75 -5.40
CA THR A 49 -1.42 2.48 -4.24
C THR A 49 -1.01 1.02 -4.12
N LEU A 50 -1.88 0.08 -4.50
CA LEU A 50 -1.62 -1.35 -4.46
C LEU A 50 -0.58 -1.78 -5.53
N PHE A 51 -0.70 -1.27 -6.76
CA PHE A 51 0.18 -1.69 -7.87
C PHE A 51 1.44 -0.84 -8.00
N PHE A 52 1.42 0.38 -7.48
CA PHE A 52 2.56 1.27 -7.53
C PHE A 52 2.95 1.72 -6.12
N PRO A 53 3.44 0.87 -5.21
CA PRO A 53 3.74 1.22 -3.83
C PRO A 53 4.49 2.56 -3.65
N ILE A 54 5.47 2.84 -4.52
CA ILE A 54 6.26 4.08 -4.50
C ILE A 54 5.42 5.28 -4.99
N LEU A 55 4.78 5.17 -6.17
CA LEU A 55 3.92 6.25 -6.70
C LEU A 55 2.64 6.44 -5.89
N GLY A 56 2.16 5.38 -5.26
CA GLY A 56 1.03 5.31 -4.36
C GLY A 56 1.30 6.10 -3.09
N LEU A 57 2.51 5.97 -2.53
CA LEU A 57 2.95 6.81 -1.42
C LEU A 57 2.94 8.29 -1.83
N ILE A 58 3.37 8.62 -3.05
CA ILE A 58 3.35 10.00 -3.58
C ILE A 58 1.91 10.51 -3.77
N VAL A 59 1.04 9.73 -4.41
CA VAL A 59 -0.39 10.06 -4.61
C VAL A 59 -1.06 10.28 -3.26
N TYR A 60 -0.80 9.41 -2.30
CA TYR A 60 -1.30 9.57 -0.95
C TYR A 60 -0.82 10.88 -0.30
N LEU A 61 0.48 11.22 -0.38
CA LEU A 61 1.00 12.49 0.17
C LEU A 61 0.41 13.72 -0.53
N VAL A 62 0.02 13.63 -1.80
CA VAL A 62 -0.66 14.71 -2.53
C VAL A 62 -2.13 14.84 -2.13
N ILE A 63 -2.81 13.72 -1.86
CA ILE A 63 -4.22 13.68 -1.45
C ILE A 63 -4.38 14.06 0.02
N ARG A 64 -3.39 13.73 0.85
CA ARG A 64 -3.40 14.02 2.27
C ARG A 64 -3.34 15.53 2.48
N ARG A 65 -4.52 16.08 2.74
CA ARG A 65 -4.67 17.38 3.38
C ARG A 65 -4.76 17.08 4.87
N ASP A 66 -3.63 17.24 5.58
CA ASP A 66 -3.68 17.37 7.03
C ASP A 66 -4.58 18.55 7.42
#